data_AF-A0A835G6J2-F1
#
_entry.id   AF-A0A835G6J2-F1
#
_cell.length_a   1.000
_cell.length_b   1.000
_cell.length_c   1.000
_cell.angle_alpha   90.00
_cell.angle_beta   90.00
_cell.angle_gamma   90.00
#
_symmetry.space_group_name_H-M   'P 1'
#
loop_
_entity.id
_entity.type
_entity.pdbx_description
1 polymer ?
#
loop_
_entity_poly.entity_id
_entity_poly.type
_entity_poly.pdbx_seq_one_letter_code
_entity_poly.pdbx_strand_id
1 'polypeptide(L)'
;MECVLGYLDRTSIWAQVLTGHGGFAAYLHKFKLKDSAACVCDPEVPETIQHLLLECPRHDRDRYDLEVSTGIKLNEITVAELMANKDSRPYLKRYCLKIAKIAIDRNRTR
;
A
#
# COMPACT_ATOMS: atom_id res chain seq x y z
N MET A 1 -11.26 -20.02 -2.45
CA MET A 1 -10.59 -18.88 -3.13
C MET A 1 -11.56 -17.76 -3.47
N GLU A 2 -12.72 -18.03 -4.07
CA GLU A 2 -13.71 -16.99 -4.44
C GLU A 2 -14.22 -16.12 -3.27
N CYS A 3 -14.38 -16.70 -2.07
CA CYS A 3 -14.81 -15.95 -0.89
C CYS A 3 -13.81 -14.84 -0.47
N VAL A 4 -12.51 -15.08 -0.62
CA VAL A 4 -11.46 -14.12 -0.23
C VAL A 4 -11.38 -12.98 -1.23
N LEU A 5 -11.43 -13.27 -2.53
CA LEU A 5 -11.47 -12.22 -3.57
C LEU A 5 -12.72 -11.36 -3.43
N GLY A 6 -13.90 -11.98 -3.21
CA GLY A 6 -15.13 -11.25 -2.95
C GLY A 6 -15.09 -10.40 -1.67
N TYR A 7 -14.38 -10.85 -0.63
CA TYR A 7 -14.15 -10.05 0.59
C TYR A 7 -13.27 -8.82 0.30
N LEU A 8 -12.17 -9.00 -0.44
CA LEU A 8 -11.27 -7.90 -0.77
C LEU A 8 -11.95 -6.84 -1.65
N ASP A 9 -12.80 -7.26 -2.58
CA ASP A 9 -13.56 -6.33 -3.44
C ASP A 9 -14.58 -5.48 -2.66
N ARG A 10 -15.11 -6.01 -1.54
CA ARG A 10 -16.04 -5.27 -0.66
C ARG A 10 -15.33 -4.41 0.40
N THR A 11 -14.05 -4.66 0.66
CA THR A 11 -13.29 -3.97 1.69
C THR A 11 -12.74 -2.64 1.17
N SER A 12 -12.97 -1.54 1.88
CA SER A 12 -12.44 -0.24 1.49
C SER A 12 -10.91 -0.29 1.36
N ILE A 13 -10.36 0.39 0.34
CA ILE A 13 -8.90 0.47 0.12
C ILE A 13 -8.19 1.01 1.38
N TRP A 14 -8.83 1.92 2.12
CA TRP A 14 -8.28 2.43 3.37
C TRP A 14 -8.09 1.33 4.43
N ALA A 15 -9.07 0.44 4.60
CA ALA A 15 -8.94 -0.70 5.51
C ALA A 15 -7.85 -1.68 5.04
N GLN A 16 -7.74 -1.90 3.73
CA GLN A 16 -6.66 -2.72 3.16
C GLN A 16 -5.27 -2.12 3.44
N VAL A 17 -5.12 -0.80 3.33
CA VAL A 17 -3.90 -0.07 3.70
C VAL A 17 -3.55 -0.30 5.18
N LEU A 18 -4.52 -0.06 6.08
CA LEU A 18 -4.27 -0.11 7.53
C LEU A 18 -3.92 -1.50 8.05
N THR A 19 -4.47 -2.54 7.41
CA THR A 19 -4.30 -3.93 7.86
C THR A 19 -3.25 -4.69 7.08
N GLY A 20 -2.82 -4.17 5.92
CA GLY A 20 -2.07 -4.94 4.93
C GLY A 20 -2.86 -6.10 4.31
N HIS A 21 -4.14 -6.25 4.65
CA HIS A 21 -5.03 -7.29 4.16
C HIS A 21 -5.75 -6.80 2.92
N GLY A 22 -5.12 -6.98 1.76
CA GLY A 22 -5.56 -6.34 0.53
C GLY A 22 -5.11 -7.05 -0.74
N GLY A 23 -5.43 -6.44 -1.88
CA GLY A 23 -4.94 -6.87 -3.20
C GLY A 23 -3.43 -6.64 -3.43
N PHE A 24 -2.59 -6.90 -2.44
CA PHE A 24 -1.13 -6.80 -2.53
C PHE A 24 -0.53 -8.18 -2.81
N ALA A 25 0.53 -8.27 -3.62
CA ALA A 25 1.04 -9.57 -4.07
C ALA A 25 1.43 -10.48 -2.89
N ALA A 26 2.07 -9.94 -1.85
CA ALA A 26 2.44 -10.71 -0.67
C ALA A 26 1.23 -11.29 0.08
N TYR A 27 0.15 -10.51 0.20
CA TYR A 27 -1.07 -10.97 0.87
C TYR A 27 -1.83 -12.01 0.01
N LEU A 28 -1.94 -11.78 -1.30
CA LEU A 28 -2.59 -12.71 -2.21
C LEU A 28 -1.85 -14.06 -2.29
N HIS A 29 -0.52 -14.03 -2.32
CA HIS A 29 0.32 -15.23 -2.33
C HIS A 29 0.13 -16.08 -1.06
N LYS A 30 -0.03 -15.45 0.11
CA LYS A 30 -0.33 -16.15 1.37
C LYS A 30 -1.59 -17.03 1.28
N PHE A 31 -2.57 -16.62 0.48
CA PHE A 31 -3.81 -17.36 0.24
C PHE A 31 -3.80 -18.17 -1.06
N LYS A 32 -2.65 -18.31 -1.72
CA LYS A 32 -2.48 -19.01 -3.00
C LYS A 32 -3.36 -18.45 -4.12
N LEU A 33 -3.63 -17.14 -4.07
CA LEU A 33 -4.38 -16.39 -5.07
C LEU A 33 -3.48 -15.73 -6.13
N LYS A 34 -2.16 -15.81 -5.94
CA LYS A 34 -1.13 -15.30 -6.84
C LYS A 34 0.11 -16.18 -6.69
N ASP A 35 0.81 -16.47 -7.78
CA ASP A 35 1.96 -17.39 -7.79
C ASP A 35 3.21 -16.84 -7.12
N SER A 36 3.32 -15.50 -7.00
CA SER A 36 4.46 -14.84 -6.38
C SER A 36 4.02 -13.72 -5.46
N ALA A 37 4.74 -13.60 -4.33
CA ALA A 37 4.63 -12.50 -3.40
C ALA A 37 5.38 -11.24 -3.85
N ALA A 38 6.21 -11.33 -4.89
CA ALA A 38 7.19 -10.32 -5.24
C ALA A 38 6.57 -9.01 -5.75
N CYS A 39 7.27 -7.91 -5.50
CA CYS A 39 6.99 -6.62 -6.11
C CYS A 39 7.55 -6.57 -7.53
N VAL A 40 6.93 -5.75 -8.37
CA VAL A 40 7.40 -5.54 -9.76
C VAL A 40 8.71 -4.73 -9.79
N CYS A 41 9.06 -4.00 -8.71
CA CYS A 41 10.34 -3.30 -8.66
C CYS A 41 11.52 -4.25 -8.46
N ASP A 42 11.30 -5.38 -7.78
CA ASP A 42 12.35 -6.32 -7.40
C ASP A 42 11.74 -7.71 -7.13
N PRO A 43 12.15 -8.77 -7.87
CA PRO A 43 11.63 -10.12 -7.69
C PRO A 43 11.96 -10.74 -6.32
N GLU A 44 12.95 -10.24 -5.59
CA GLU A 44 13.34 -10.75 -4.27
C GLU A 44 12.58 -10.07 -3.12
N VAL A 45 11.94 -8.93 -3.38
CA VAL A 45 11.24 -8.15 -2.36
C VAL A 45 9.74 -8.42 -2.39
N PRO A 46 9.12 -8.87 -1.26
CA PRO A 46 7.69 -9.05 -1.20
C PRO A 46 6.93 -7.73 -1.32
N GLU A 47 5.85 -7.72 -2.10
CA GLU A 47 4.97 -6.56 -2.20
C GLU A 47 4.03 -6.47 -1.00
N THR A 48 4.53 -5.91 0.09
CA THR A 48 3.74 -5.52 1.26
C THR A 48 3.30 -4.06 1.15
N ILE A 49 2.28 -3.66 1.91
CA ILE A 49 1.91 -2.24 1.99
C ILE A 49 3.05 -1.39 2.57
N GLN A 50 3.81 -1.93 3.52
CA GLN A 50 4.98 -1.26 4.10
C GLN A 50 6.02 -0.96 3.02
N HIS A 51 6.40 -1.97 2.24
CA HIS A 51 7.32 -1.81 1.12
C HIS A 51 6.81 -0.74 0.14
N LEU A 52 5.56 -0.87 -0.32
CA LEU A 52 4.95 0.08 -1.26
C LEU A 52 4.95 1.52 -0.73
N LEU A 53 4.69 1.71 0.56
CA LEU A 53 4.57 3.03 1.18
C LEU A 53 5.88 3.62 1.67
N LEU A 54 6.91 2.83 1.98
CA LEU A 54 8.15 3.28 2.66
C LEU A 54 9.45 3.04 1.87
N GLU A 55 9.46 2.11 0.91
CA GLU A 55 10.70 1.62 0.31
C GLU A 55 10.67 1.53 -1.22
N CYS A 56 9.49 1.29 -1.80
CA CYS A 56 9.36 0.96 -3.22
C CYS A 56 9.79 2.13 -4.11
N PRO A 57 10.82 1.96 -4.97
CA PRO A 57 11.36 3.06 -5.78
C PRO A 57 10.34 3.58 -6.81
N ARG A 58 9.34 2.76 -7.17
CA ARG A 58 8.26 3.16 -8.08
C ARG A 58 7.38 4.28 -7.52
N HIS A 59 7.43 4.50 -6.21
CA HIS A 59 6.60 5.47 -5.50
C HIS A 59 7.41 6.60 -4.87
N ASP A 60 8.70 6.73 -5.21
CA ASP A 60 9.58 7.74 -4.61
C ASP A 60 9.11 9.18 -4.88
N ARG A 61 8.59 9.44 -6.07
CA ARG A 61 8.04 10.77 -6.37
C ARG A 61 6.80 11.07 -5.53
N ASP A 62 5.90 10.10 -5.39
CA ASP A 62 4.69 10.27 -4.57
C ASP A 62 5.04 10.47 -3.09
N ARG A 63 6.06 9.75 -2.62
CA ARG A 63 6.60 9.86 -1.26
C ARG A 63 7.21 11.24 -1.04
N TYR A 64 8.05 11.69 -1.97
CA TYR A 64 8.65 13.02 -1.93
C TYR A 64 7.60 14.14 -1.91
N ASP A 65 6.57 14.05 -2.76
CA ASP A 65 5.49 15.03 -2.80
C ASP A 65 4.74 15.10 -1.44
N LEU A 66 4.52 13.95 -0.77
CA LEU A 66 3.98 13.91 0.59
C LEU A 66 4.91 14.60 1.60
N GLU A 67 6.20 14.26 1.57
CA GLU A 67 7.21 14.81 2.50
C GLU A 67 7.32 16.33 2.34
N VAL A 68 7.32 16.85 1.12
CA VAL A 68 7.30 18.29 0.84
C VAL A 68 6.01 18.93 1.35
N SER A 69 4.85 18.30 1.11
CA SER A 69 3.56 18.87 1.52
C SER A 69 3.36 18.94 3.04
N THR A 70 4.03 18.06 3.78
CA THR A 70 3.89 17.92 5.23
C THR A 70 5.07 18.48 6.00
N GLY A 71 6.23 18.67 5.36
CA GLY A 71 7.50 19.00 6.01
C GLY A 71 8.08 17.87 6.84
N ILE A 72 7.54 16.65 6.73
CA ILE A 72 7.89 15.49 7.56
C ILE A 72 8.41 14.38 6.65
N LYS A 73 9.61 13.88 6.93
CA LYS A 73 10.17 12.70 6.24
C LYS A 73 9.36 11.46 6.60
N LEU A 74 8.93 10.69 5.61
CA LEU A 74 8.12 9.50 5.82
C LEU A 74 9.00 8.32 6.21
N ASN A 75 8.69 7.70 7.36
CA ASN A 75 9.30 6.47 7.85
C ASN A 75 8.35 5.80 8.85
N GLU A 76 8.71 4.61 9.34
CA GLU A 76 7.86 3.81 10.25
C GLU A 76 7.39 4.56 11.49
N ILE A 77 8.22 5.46 12.04
CA ILE A 77 7.91 6.24 13.23
C ILE A 77 6.95 7.39 12.89
N THR A 78 7.25 8.11 11.81
CA THR A 78 6.49 9.32 11.44
C THR A 78 5.13 9.02 10.80
N VAL A 79 4.87 7.78 10.35
CA VAL A 79 3.51 7.38 9.89
C VAL A 79 2.47 7.61 10.99
N ALA A 80 2.78 7.24 12.24
CA ALA A 80 1.85 7.40 13.35
C ALA A 80 1.59 8.89 13.66
N GLU A 81 2.62 9.73 13.59
CA GLU A 81 2.52 11.18 13.75
C GLU A 81 1.64 11.81 12.65
N LEU A 82 1.94 11.50 11.38
CA LEU A 82 1.20 11.98 10.23
C LEU A 82 -0.27 11.55 10.27
N MET A 83 -0.54 10.35 10.80
CA MET A 83 -1.89 9.86 11.02
C MET A 83 -2.57 10.53 12.19
N ALA A 84 -1.87 10.81 13.31
CA ALA A 84 -2.46 11.44 14.48
C ALA A 84 -2.86 12.91 14.22
N ASN A 85 -2.07 13.64 13.46
CA ASN A 85 -2.29 15.06 13.17
C ASN A 85 -3.39 15.26 12.10
N LYS A 86 -4.41 16.06 12.43
CA LYS A 86 -5.57 16.35 11.57
C LYS A 86 -5.21 17.09 10.27
N ASP A 87 -4.14 17.87 10.27
CA ASP A 87 -3.73 18.70 9.14
C ASP A 87 -2.89 17.88 8.14
N SER A 88 -2.07 16.95 8.62
CA SER A 88 -1.28 16.05 7.77
C SER A 88 -2.03 14.79 7.31
N ARG A 89 -2.99 14.30 8.11
CA ARG A 89 -3.75 13.06 7.83
C ARG A 89 -4.39 13.01 6.43
N PRO A 90 -4.99 14.09 5.89
CA PRO A 90 -5.54 14.07 4.53
C PRO A 90 -4.48 13.80 3.45
N TYR A 91 -3.29 14.37 3.60
CA TYR A 91 -2.17 14.17 2.67
C TYR A 91 -1.68 12.73 2.72
N LEU A 92 -1.44 12.20 3.93
CA LEU A 92 -1.06 10.80 4.12
C LEU A 92 -2.13 9.86 3.55
N LYS A 93 -3.40 10.11 3.83
CA LYS A 93 -4.51 9.29 3.32
C LYS A 93 -4.56 9.29 1.79
N ARG A 94 -4.40 10.44 1.14
CA ARG A 94 -4.38 10.56 -0.32
C ARG A 94 -3.21 9.78 -0.93
N TYR A 95 -2.02 9.92 -0.35
CA TYR A 95 -0.82 9.19 -0.73
C TYR A 95 -1.02 7.66 -0.65
N CYS A 96 -1.44 7.15 0.52
CA CYS A 96 -1.63 5.72 0.72
C CYS A 96 -2.71 5.14 -0.20
N LEU A 97 -3.84 5.85 -0.38
CA LEU A 97 -4.92 5.39 -1.25
C LEU A 97 -4.48 5.31 -2.72
N LYS A 98 -3.68 6.29 -3.18
CA LYS A 98 -3.13 6.29 -4.55
C LYS A 98 -2.26 5.06 -4.78
N ILE A 99 -1.28 4.82 -3.91
CA ILE A 99 -0.35 3.70 -4.03
C ILE A 99 -1.07 2.36 -3.93
N ALA A 100 -1.94 2.20 -2.93
CA ALA A 100 -2.66 0.95 -2.75
C ALA A 100 -3.57 0.66 -3.95
N LYS A 101 -4.24 1.67 -4.52
CA LYS A 101 -5.05 1.50 -5.72
C LYS A 101 -4.22 1.01 -6.92
N ILE A 102 -3.03 1.59 -7.15
CA ILE A 102 -2.11 1.13 -8.21
C ILE A 102 -1.75 -0.35 -8.01
N ALA A 103 -1.41 -0.75 -6.79
CA ALA A 103 -1.03 -2.12 -6.51
C ALA A 103 -2.20 -3.10 -6.67
N ILE A 104 -3.37 -2.76 -6.12
CA ILE A 104 -4.61 -3.56 -6.20
C ILE A 104 -5.05 -3.72 -7.66
N ASP A 105 -5.11 -2.64 -8.42
CA ASP A 105 -5.54 -2.68 -9.82
C ASP A 105 -4.57 -3.52 -10.67
N ARG A 106 -3.26 -3.44 -10.41
CA ARG A 106 -2.27 -4.31 -11.07
C ARG A 106 -2.42 -5.79 -10.71
N ASN A 107 -2.82 -6.10 -9.48
CA ASN A 107 -2.97 -7.49 -9.03
C ASN A 107 -4.35 -8.08 -9.34
N ARG A 108 -5.29 -7.27 -9.86
CA ARG A 108 -6.62 -7.70 -10.30
C ARG A 108 -6.65 -8.38 -11.67
N THR A 109 -5.54 -8.42 -12.41
CA THR A 109 -5.49 -9.12 -13.70
C THR A 109 -5.90 -10.57 -13.53
N ARG A 110 -6.99 -10.91 -14.24
CA ARG A 110 -7.63 -12.22 -14.33
C ARG A 110 -6.72 -13.25 -14.96
#